data_AF-A0A1V5UBG8-F1
#
_entry.id   AF-A0A1V5UBG8-F1
#
_cell.length_a   1.000
_cell.length_b   1.000
_cell.length_c   1.000
_cell.angle_alpha   90.00
_cell.angle_beta   90.00
_cell.angle_gamma   90.00
#
_symmetry.space_group_name_H-M   'P 1'
#
loop_
_entity.id
_entity.type
_entity.pdbx_description
1 polymer ?
#
loop_
_entity_poly.entity_id
_entity_poly.type
_entity_poly.pdbx_seq_one_letter_code
_entity_poly.pdbx_strand_id
1 'polypeptide(L)' 'MSEVEPECLECARQYEEILSDYRHLKKKIRKMRKSFAAIECALTHKCDRYAEFIIGECEAHRGKYEPDGC' A
#
# COMPACT_ATOMS: atom_id res chain seq x y z
N MET A 1 -23.06 -26.63 -22.83
CA MET A 1 -22.42 -25.46 -22.19
C MET A 1 -23.33 -25.10 -21.04
N SER A 2 -22.94 -25.37 -19.80
CA SER A 2 -23.78 -25.12 -18.63
C SER A 2 -23.96 -23.62 -18.46
N GLU A 3 -25.22 -23.16 -18.48
CA GLU A 3 -25.59 -21.80 -18.11
C GLU A 3 -25.06 -21.53 -16.71
N VAL A 4 -24.15 -20.56 -16.61
CA VAL A 4 -23.60 -20.12 -15.32
C VAL A 4 -24.69 -19.32 -14.64
N GLU A 5 -25.13 -19.76 -13.45
CA GLU A 5 -26.15 -19.07 -12.67
C GLU A 5 -25.74 -17.60 -12.41
N PRO A 6 -26.68 -16.64 -12.46
CA PRO A 6 -26.39 -15.22 -12.26
C PRO A 6 -25.73 -14.93 -10.90
N GLU A 7 -26.03 -15.70 -9.86
CA GLU A 7 -25.34 -15.60 -8.55
C GLU A 7 -23.84 -15.89 -8.67
N CYS A 8 -23.43 -16.79 -9.56
CA CYS A 8 -22.02 -17.10 -9.81
C CYS A 8 -21.29 -15.93 -10.49
N LEU A 9 -21.97 -15.16 -11.34
CA LEU A 9 -21.40 -13.96 -12.00
C LEU A 9 -21.23 -12.80 -11.01
N GLU A 10 -22.19 -12.58 -10.12
CA GLU A 10 -22.07 -11.56 -9.06
C GLU A 10 -20.97 -11.92 -8.06
N CYS A 11 -20.88 -13.18 -7.64
CA CYS A 11 -19.80 -13.66 -6.79
C CYS A 11 -18.42 -13.49 -7.45
N ALA A 12 -18.32 -13.79 -8.75
CA ALA A 12 -17.09 -13.60 -9.51
C ALA A 12 -16.67 -12.12 -9.54
N ARG A 13 -17.62 -11.19 -9.76
CA ARG A 13 -17.34 -9.76 -9.75
C ARG A 13 -16.89 -9.27 -8.36
N GLN A 14 -17.60 -9.67 -7.30
CA GLN A 14 -17.22 -9.32 -5.92
C GLN A 14 -15.83 -9.86 -5.56
N TYR A 15 -15.51 -11.08 -5.99
CA TYR A 15 -14.19 -11.66 -5.80
C TYR A 15 -13.10 -10.87 -6.53
N GLU A 16 -13.35 -10.43 -7.76
CA GLU A 16 -12.42 -9.58 -8.51
C GLU A 16 -12.19 -8.21 -7.83
N GLU A 17 -13.24 -7.59 -7.28
CA GLU A 17 -13.14 -6.35 -6.50
C GLU A 17 -12.25 -6.55 -5.28
N ILE A 18 -12.52 -7.58 -4.46
CA ILE A 18 -11.71 -7.92 -3.27
C ILE A 18 -10.26 -8.22 -3.66
N LEU A 19 -10.03 -8.95 -4.75
CA LEU A 19 -8.68 -9.23 -5.24
C LEU A 19 -7.96 -7.96 -5.69
N SER A 20 -8.66 -7.03 -6.32
CA SER A 20 -8.11 -5.74 -6.73
C SER A 20 -7.66 -4.93 -5.52
N ASP A 21 -8.51 -4.84 -4.49
CA ASP A 21 -8.22 -4.16 -3.24
C ASP A 21 -7.05 -4.80 -2.51
N TYR A 22 -7.02 -6.13 -2.43
CA TYR A 22 -5.89 -6.87 -1.87
C TYR A 22 -4.58 -6.55 -2.60
N ARG A 23 -4.58 -6.54 -3.94
CA ARG A 23 -3.40 -6.20 -4.75
C ARG A 23 -2.96 -4.75 -4.50
N HIS A 24 -3.90 -3.83 -4.36
CA HIS A 24 -3.63 -2.43 -4.03
C HIS A 24 -3.00 -2.27 -2.65
N LEU A 25 -3.60 -2.88 -1.62
CA LEU A 25 -3.06 -2.89 -0.26
C LEU A 25 -1.67 -3.52 -0.20
N LYS A 26 -1.45 -4.64 -0.90
CA LYS A 26 -0.13 -5.28 -1.00
C LYS A 26 0.93 -4.35 -1.60
N LYS A 27 0.57 -3.55 -2.62
CA LYS A 27 1.46 -2.52 -3.20
C LYS A 27 1.73 -1.39 -2.19
N LYS A 28 0.70 -0.93 -1.47
CA LYS A 28 0.84 0.09 -0.40
C LYS A 28 1.83 -0.35 0.68
N ILE A 29 1.66 -1.57 1.21
CA ILE A 29 2.56 -2.16 2.22
C ILE A 29 4.00 -2.28 1.70
N ARG A 30 4.19 -2.73 0.45
CA ARG A 30 5.52 -2.84 -0.15
C ARG A 30 6.23 -1.48 -0.24
N LYS A 31 5.50 -0.40 -0.57
CA LYS A 31 6.06 0.96 -0.61
C LYS A 31 6.47 1.42 0.80
N MET A 32 5.58 1.29 1.79
CA MET A 32 5.90 1.61 3.20
C MET A 32 7.16 0.89 3.70
N ARG A 33 7.27 -0.43 3.46
CA ARG A 33 8.45 -1.21 3.89
C ARG A 33 9.75 -0.68 3.30
N LYS A 34 9.72 -0.22 2.04
CA LYS A 34 10.90 0.39 1.41
C LYS A 34 11.28 1.71 2.06
N SER A 35 10.31 2.57 2.34
CA SER A 35 10.57 3.86 3.00
C SER A 35 11.10 3.66 4.41
N PHE A 36 10.54 2.71 5.18
CA PHE A 36 11.07 2.35 6.50
C PHE A 36 12.51 1.85 6.44
N ALA A 37 12.84 0.95 5.50
CA ALA A 37 14.21 0.47 5.34
C ALA A 37 15.18 1.61 4.96
N ALA A 38 14.73 2.58 4.16
CA ALA A 38 15.55 3.73 3.80
C ALA A 38 15.78 4.67 5.00
N ILE A 39 14.75 4.92 5.81
CA ILE A 39 14.83 5.69 7.06
C ILE A 39 15.79 5.00 8.05
N GLU A 40 15.64 3.68 8.24
CA GLU A 40 16.51 2.89 9.11
C GLU A 40 17.98 2.95 8.66
N CYS A 41 18.23 2.85 7.36
CA CYS A 41 19.56 3.01 6.77
C CYS A 41 20.13 4.41 7.05
N ALA A 42 19.35 5.48 6.82
CA ALA A 42 19.78 6.85 7.05
C ALA A 42 20.13 7.12 8.53
N LEU A 43 19.35 6.56 9.47
CA LEU A 43 19.61 6.64 10.92
C LEU A 43 20.87 5.87 11.33
N THR A 44 21.03 4.65 10.81
CA THR A 44 22.11 3.74 11.22
C THR A 44 23.48 4.20 10.68
N HIS A 45 23.50 4.70 9.45
CA HIS A 45 24.74 5.04 8.76
C HIS A 45 25.13 6.53 8.85
N LYS A 46 24.36 7.35 9.59
CA LYS A 46 24.59 8.79 9.79
C LYS A 46 24.90 9.51 8.47
N CYS A 47 24.13 9.22 7.43
CA CYS A 47 24.31 9.89 6.14
C CYS A 47 24.17 11.41 6.33
N ASP A 48 25.01 12.20 5.68
CA ASP A 48 24.84 13.65 5.69
C ASP A 48 23.43 14.00 5.22
N ARG A 49 22.77 14.93 5.93
CA ARG A 49 21.37 15.33 5.68
C ARG A 49 20.31 14.25 5.91
N TYR A 50 20.60 13.25 6.76
CA TYR A 50 19.62 12.21 7.13
C TYR A 50 18.31 12.79 7.67
N ALA A 51 18.36 13.92 8.38
CA ALA A 51 17.17 14.58 8.91
C ALA A 51 16.25 15.09 7.80
N GLU A 52 16.77 15.79 6.79
CA GLU A 52 15.97 16.25 5.66
C GLU A 52 15.42 15.10 4.82
N PHE A 53 16.20 14.02 4.65
CA PHE A 53 15.74 12.81 3.97
C PHE A 53 14.55 12.17 4.70
N ILE A 54 14.67 11.95 6.01
CA ILE A 54 13.60 11.34 6.83
C ILE A 54 12.35 12.21 6.82
N ILE A 55 12.50 13.54 6.96
CA ILE A 55 11.36 14.47 6.87
C ILE A 55 10.71 14.37 5.49
N GLY A 56 11.50 14.36 4.42
CA GLY A 56 11.00 14.21 3.05
C GLY A 56 10.22 12.92 2.83
N GLU A 57 10.74 11.78 3.31
CA GLU A 57 10.04 10.49 3.25
C GLU A 57 8.74 10.50 4.07
N CYS A 58 8.75 11.05 5.28
CA CYS A 58 7.55 11.18 6.12
C CYS A 58 6.47 12.06 5.45
N GLU A 59 6.86 13.23 4.93
CA GLU A 59 5.95 14.13 4.20
C GLU A 59 5.42 13.49 2.92
N ALA A 60 6.25 12.74 2.19
CA ALA A 60 5.83 12.01 1.00
C ALA A 60 4.78 10.93 1.30
N HIS A 61 4.63 10.50 2.55
CA HIS A 61 3.65 9.49 2.96
C HIS A 61 2.51 10.03 3.83
N ARG A 62 2.54 11.30 4.24
CA ARG A 62 1.49 11.96 5.03
C ARG A 62 0.13 11.87 4.31
N GLY A 63 -0.90 11.48 5.05
CA GLY A 63 -2.28 11.35 4.54
C GLY A 63 -2.53 10.23 3.53
N LYS A 64 -1.51 9.58 2.96
CA LYS A 64 -1.67 8.54 1.91
C LYS A 64 -2.28 7.22 2.39
N TYR A 65 -2.29 7.02 3.70
CA TYR A 65 -2.74 5.78 4.36
C TYR A 65 -3.83 6.01 5.39
N GLU A 66 -4.41 7.21 5.43
CA GLU A 66 -5.61 7.45 6.23
C GLU A 66 -6.75 6.59 5.66
N PRO A 67 -7.50 5.88 6.51
CA PRO A 67 -8.72 5.20 6.06
C PRO A 67 -9.72 6.26 5.62
N ASP A 68 -10.32 6.09 4.44
CA ASP A 68 -11.40 6.93 3.94
C ASP A 68 -12.66 6.73 4.80
N GLY A 69 -12.71 7.39 5.97
CA GLY A 69 -13.88 7.45 6.85
C GLY A 69 -14.19 6.18 7.63
N CYS A 70 -14.30 6.32 8.96
CA CYS A 70 -15.22 5.52 9.76
C CYS A 70 -16.59 6.22 9.72
#